data_AF-A0AAX2LHB5-F1
#
_entry.id   AF-A0AAX2LHB5-F1
#
_cell.length_a   1.000
_cell.length_b   1.000
_cell.length_c   1.000
_cell.angle_alpha   90.00
_cell.angle_beta   90.00
_cell.angle_gamma   90.00
#
_symmetry.space_group_name_H-M   'P 1'
#
loop_
_entity.id
_entity.type
_entity.pdbx_description
1 polymer ?
#
loop_
_entity_poly.entity_id
_entity_poly.type
_entity_poly.pdbx_seq_one_letter_code
_entity_poly.pdbx_strand_id
1 'polypeptide(L)'
;MAPAFLKTGDLLDRYGESGGTFTSPIVDHKVIPFNKRGLPYPEGYQNYHQYRILQDITIENVKFGYDNLAYKDKFILDKLMKDYKFSLDDIATPQKGMIDLVFGSGGGIQIKLGTSVSWYEKLGLIKEIK
;
A
#
# COMPACT_ATOMS: atom_id res chain seq x y z
N MET A 1 7.75 0.02 13.43
CA MET A 1 6.71 -0.74 12.68
C MET A 1 7.15 -2.19 12.65
N ALA A 2 6.20 -3.12 12.46
CA ALA A 2 6.48 -4.55 12.31
C ALA A 2 5.98 -5.01 10.92
N PRO A 3 6.45 -6.14 10.37
CA PRO A 3 5.94 -6.63 9.10
C PRO A 3 4.42 -6.85 9.12
N ALA A 4 3.75 -6.49 8.02
CA ALA A 4 2.29 -6.54 7.91
C ALA A 4 1.73 -7.92 7.54
N PHE A 5 2.54 -8.77 6.88
CA PHE A 5 2.18 -10.13 6.43
C PHE A 5 0.82 -10.21 5.70
N LEU A 6 0.66 -9.41 4.64
CA LEU A 6 -0.59 -9.35 3.87
C LEU A 6 -0.81 -10.62 3.04
N LYS A 7 -2.03 -11.17 3.12
CA LYS A 7 -2.46 -12.42 2.50
C LYS A 7 -3.52 -12.20 1.44
N THR A 8 -3.62 -13.12 0.48
CA THR A 8 -4.69 -13.11 -0.51
C THR A 8 -6.06 -12.99 0.16
N GLY A 9 -6.88 -12.07 -0.33
CA GLY A 9 -8.22 -11.80 0.20
C GLY A 9 -8.26 -10.68 1.23
N ASP A 10 -7.13 -10.31 1.84
CA ASP A 10 -7.07 -9.15 2.74
C ASP A 10 -7.52 -7.87 2.03
N LEU A 11 -8.11 -6.96 2.80
CA LEU A 11 -8.64 -5.71 2.32
C LEU A 11 -7.88 -4.53 2.91
N LEU A 12 -7.57 -3.56 2.05
CA LEU A 12 -6.95 -2.30 2.40
C LEU A 12 -7.82 -1.15 1.92
N ASP A 13 -7.69 0.00 2.56
CA ASP A 13 -8.23 1.25 2.03
C ASP A 13 -7.25 2.41 2.13
N ARG A 14 -7.59 3.50 1.43
CA ARG A 14 -6.78 4.70 1.36
C ARG A 14 -7.64 5.91 1.05
N TYR A 15 -7.25 7.04 1.64
CA TYR A 15 -7.62 8.35 1.14
C TYR A 15 -6.44 8.93 0.34
N GLY A 16 -6.69 9.33 -0.91
CA GLY A 16 -5.72 9.96 -1.80
C GLY A 16 -5.18 9.07 -2.92
N GLU A 17 -4.48 9.71 -3.85
CA GLU A 17 -4.03 9.11 -5.11
C GLU A 17 -3.15 7.86 -4.95
N SER A 18 -3.19 7.00 -5.96
CA SER A 18 -2.49 5.70 -6.02
C SER A 18 -0.96 5.82 -6.10
N GLY A 19 -0.43 7.03 -6.28
CA GLY A 19 1.01 7.32 -6.16
C GLY A 19 1.55 7.25 -4.73
N GLY A 20 0.71 7.24 -3.70
CA GLY A 20 1.16 7.11 -2.32
C GLY A 20 1.43 5.67 -1.87
N THR A 21 2.07 5.53 -0.72
CA THR A 21 2.54 4.24 -0.17
C THR A 21 1.84 3.81 1.12
N PHE A 22 1.00 4.68 1.70
CA PHE A 22 0.31 4.41 2.96
C PHE A 22 -1.13 3.98 2.72
N THR A 23 -1.56 2.92 3.39
CA THR A 23 -2.93 2.39 3.39
C THR A 23 -3.35 2.09 4.82
N SER A 24 -4.61 1.75 5.04
CA SER A 24 -5.09 1.21 6.30
C SER A 24 -5.74 -0.16 6.06
N PRO A 25 -5.59 -1.11 7.01
CA PRO A 25 -6.27 -2.40 6.89
C PRO A 25 -7.77 -2.24 7.14
N ILE A 26 -8.58 -2.99 6.39
CA ILE A 26 -9.98 -3.23 6.70
C ILE A 26 -10.07 -4.61 7.37
N VAL A 27 -10.44 -4.62 8.65
CA VAL A 27 -10.56 -5.84 9.46
C VAL A 27 -12.03 -6.03 9.84
N ASP A 28 -12.55 -7.24 9.68
CA ASP A 28 -13.96 -7.56 9.94
C ASP A 28 -14.94 -6.60 9.22
N HIS A 29 -14.62 -6.23 7.98
CA HIS A 29 -15.35 -5.26 7.16
C HIS A 29 -15.47 -3.85 7.77
N LYS A 30 -14.63 -3.51 8.75
CA LYS A 30 -14.61 -2.19 9.39
C LYS A 30 -13.44 -1.36 8.89
N VAL A 31 -13.80 -0.20 8.37
CA VAL A 31 -12.90 0.86 7.94
C VAL A 31 -12.41 1.65 9.15
N ILE A 32 -11.11 1.96 9.19
CA ILE A 32 -10.56 2.84 10.24
C ILE A 32 -11.16 4.25 10.07
N PRO A 33 -11.73 4.84 11.14
CA PRO A 33 -12.34 6.17 11.04
C PRO A 33 -11.36 7.24 10.57
N PHE A 34 -11.83 8.24 9.82
CA PHE A 34 -10.99 9.29 9.24
C PHE A 34 -10.13 10.02 10.28
N ASN A 35 -10.70 10.36 11.44
CA ASN A 35 -10.01 11.02 12.55
C ASN A 35 -8.97 10.15 13.28
N LYS A 36 -8.75 8.91 12.85
CA LYS A 36 -7.67 8.03 13.32
C LYS A 36 -6.49 7.99 12.35
N ARG A 37 -6.56 8.72 11.23
CA ARG A 37 -5.63 8.57 10.10
C ARG A 37 -4.46 9.57 10.08
N GLY A 38 -4.45 10.57 10.96
CA GLY A 38 -3.36 11.54 11.02
C GLY A 38 -3.22 12.37 9.73
N LEU A 39 -4.34 12.65 9.05
CA LEU A 39 -4.33 13.35 7.76
C LEU A 39 -4.42 14.87 7.97
N PRO A 40 -3.70 15.69 7.17
CA PRO A 40 -3.72 17.15 7.30
C PRO A 40 -4.95 17.82 6.69
N TYR A 41 -5.77 17.06 5.96
CA TYR A 41 -6.94 17.55 5.23
C TYR A 41 -8.24 17.10 5.91
N PRO A 42 -9.35 17.82 5.72
CA PRO A 42 -10.65 17.38 6.21
C PRO A 42 -11.17 16.16 5.44
N GLU A 43 -12.12 15.45 6.05
CA GLU A 43 -12.80 14.31 5.41
C GLU A 43 -13.52 14.75 4.13
N GLY A 44 -13.43 13.93 3.08
CA GLY A 44 -13.99 14.23 1.76
C GLY A 44 -13.10 15.08 0.85
N TYR A 45 -11.96 15.60 1.34
CA TYR A 45 -11.00 16.32 0.49
C TYR A 45 -10.24 15.38 -0.48
N GLN A 46 -9.90 14.18 -0.01
CA GLN A 46 -9.22 13.17 -0.82
C GLN A 46 -10.18 12.06 -1.23
N ASN A 47 -10.01 11.55 -2.45
CA ASN A 47 -10.74 10.40 -2.94
C ASN A 47 -10.52 9.17 -2.05
N TYR A 48 -11.57 8.38 -1.86
CA TYR A 48 -11.53 7.14 -1.08
C TYR A 48 -11.45 5.94 -2.01
N HIS A 49 -10.55 5.02 -1.70
CA HIS A 49 -10.29 3.80 -2.48
C HIS A 49 -10.19 2.59 -1.57
N GLN A 50 -10.65 1.43 -2.05
CA GLN A 50 -10.46 0.14 -1.41
C GLN A 50 -9.71 -0.79 -2.34
N TYR A 51 -8.89 -1.67 -1.77
CA TYR A 51 -8.06 -2.62 -2.51
C TYR A 51 -8.20 -4.00 -1.91
N ARG A 52 -8.18 -5.02 -2.77
CA ARG A 52 -8.06 -6.42 -2.38
C ARG A 52 -6.68 -6.94 -2.71
N ILE A 53 -6.06 -7.66 -1.79
CA ILE A 53 -4.84 -8.42 -2.04
C ILE A 53 -5.20 -9.64 -2.91
N LEU A 54 -4.58 -9.74 -4.09
CA LEU A 54 -4.79 -10.84 -5.04
C LEU A 54 -3.84 -12.01 -4.78
N GLN A 55 -2.62 -11.72 -4.38
CA GLN A 55 -1.59 -12.70 -4.04
C GLN A 55 -0.96 -12.32 -2.70
N ASP A 56 -0.61 -13.32 -1.88
CA ASP A 56 0.22 -13.12 -0.69
C ASP A 56 1.41 -12.22 -1.02
N ILE A 57 1.65 -11.19 -0.20
CA ILE A 57 2.77 -10.28 -0.43
C ILE A 57 4.04 -10.95 0.10
N THR A 58 4.71 -11.67 -0.81
CA THR A 58 5.99 -12.36 -0.58
C THR A 58 6.97 -12.05 -1.70
N ILE A 59 8.24 -12.34 -1.49
CA ILE A 59 9.29 -12.07 -2.49
C ILE A 59 9.07 -12.90 -3.77
N GLU A 60 8.51 -14.10 -3.66
CA GLU A 60 8.21 -14.97 -4.80
C GLU A 60 7.15 -14.34 -5.70
N ASN A 61 6.03 -13.89 -5.14
CA ASN A 61 4.94 -13.27 -5.90
C ASN A 61 5.34 -11.88 -6.43
N VAL A 62 6.16 -11.12 -5.69
CA VAL A 62 6.72 -9.85 -6.17
C VAL A 62 7.63 -10.08 -7.37
N LYS A 63 8.54 -11.06 -7.31
CA LYS A 63 9.41 -11.43 -8.45
C LYS A 63 8.59 -11.90 -9.64
N PHE A 64 7.58 -12.73 -9.41
CA PHE A 64 6.67 -13.16 -10.46
C PHE A 64 5.96 -11.99 -11.14
N GLY A 65 5.42 -11.04 -10.37
CA GLY A 65 4.82 -9.82 -10.90
C GLY A 65 5.82 -8.98 -11.70
N TYR A 66 7.04 -8.81 -11.17
CA TYR A 66 8.12 -8.04 -11.79
C TYR A 66 8.58 -8.65 -13.11
N ASP A 67 8.71 -9.98 -13.20
CA ASP A 67 9.13 -10.67 -14.41
C ASP A 67 8.07 -10.66 -15.51
N ASN A 68 6.79 -10.52 -15.14
CA ASN A 68 5.69 -10.36 -16.09
C ASN A 68 5.40 -8.90 -16.48
N LEU A 69 6.13 -7.92 -15.93
CA LEU A 69 5.99 -6.53 -16.38
C LEU A 69 6.42 -6.36 -17.83
N ALA A 70 5.76 -5.44 -18.54
CA ALA A 70 6.25 -4.95 -19.81
C ALA A 70 7.65 -4.33 -19.63
N TYR A 71 8.52 -4.49 -20.64
CA TYR A 71 9.91 -4.00 -20.59
C TYR A 71 10.01 -2.52 -20.14
N LYS A 72 9.12 -1.66 -20.65
CA LYS A 72 9.07 -0.24 -20.28
C LYS A 72 8.79 -0.04 -18.79
N ASP A 73 7.83 -0.77 -18.23
CA ASP A 73 7.49 -0.67 -16.81
C ASP A 73 8.61 -1.23 -15.93
N LYS A 74 9.25 -2.33 -16.34
CA LYS A 74 10.44 -2.89 -15.67
C LYS A 74 11.55 -1.86 -15.58
N PHE A 75 11.89 -1.22 -16.71
CA PHE A 75 12.89 -0.14 -16.76
C PHE A 75 12.54 1.04 -15.83
N ILE A 76 11.27 1.46 -15.78
CA ILE A 76 10.85 2.55 -14.90
C ILE A 76 10.98 2.13 -13.44
N LEU A 77 10.52 0.93 -13.08
CA LEU A 77 10.60 0.44 -11.70
C LEU A 77 12.06 0.28 -11.25
N ASP A 78 12.95 -0.21 -12.10
CA ASP A 78 14.39 -0.31 -11.83
C ASP A 78 15.01 1.06 -11.57
N LYS A 79 14.64 2.06 -12.36
CA LYS A 79 15.09 3.44 -12.15
C LYS A 79 14.58 3.99 -10.82
N LEU A 80 13.30 3.77 -10.50
CA LEU A 80 12.73 4.19 -9.22
C LEU A 80 13.42 3.50 -8.04
N MET A 81 13.65 2.20 -8.10
CA MET A 81 14.41 1.44 -7.09
C MET A 81 15.80 2.03 -6.88
N LYS A 82 16.49 2.38 -7.98
CA LYS A 82 17.82 3.01 -7.92
C LYS A 82 17.80 4.42 -7.33
N ASP A 83 16.84 5.25 -7.74
CA ASP A 83 16.76 6.67 -7.37
C ASP A 83 16.29 6.82 -5.92
N TYR A 84 15.33 6.02 -5.48
CA TYR A 84 14.72 6.07 -4.15
C TYR A 84 15.26 5.03 -3.15
N LYS A 85 16.25 4.22 -3.56
CA LYS A 85 16.98 3.25 -2.71
C LYS A 85 16.05 2.21 -2.05
N PHE A 86 15.16 1.62 -2.83
CA PHE A 86 14.37 0.47 -2.40
C PHE A 86 14.56 -0.70 -3.38
N SER A 87 14.07 -1.87 -2.99
CA SER A 87 14.26 -3.15 -3.66
C SER A 87 12.96 -3.95 -3.74
N LEU A 88 12.97 -5.07 -4.47
CA LEU A 88 11.84 -6.01 -4.47
C LEU A 88 11.56 -6.59 -3.07
N ASP A 89 12.58 -6.72 -2.21
CA ASP A 89 12.41 -7.16 -0.82
C ASP A 89 11.62 -6.14 0.01
N ASP A 90 11.79 -4.84 -0.25
CA ASP A 90 10.99 -3.79 0.40
C ASP A 90 9.52 -3.88 -0.04
N ILE A 91 9.26 -4.15 -1.33
CA ILE A 91 7.91 -4.39 -1.85
C ILE A 91 7.30 -5.65 -1.22
N ALA A 92 8.12 -6.69 -1.01
CA ALA A 92 7.70 -7.93 -0.38
C ALA A 92 7.48 -7.82 1.13
N THR A 93 7.93 -6.75 1.78
CA THR A 93 7.89 -6.61 3.24
C THR A 93 7.17 -5.33 3.70
N PRO A 94 5.87 -5.13 3.36
CA PRO A 94 5.09 -4.01 3.89
C PRO A 94 5.12 -3.97 5.42
N GLN A 95 5.11 -2.76 5.97
CA GLN A 95 5.24 -2.52 7.41
C GLN A 95 3.93 -2.01 7.99
N LYS A 96 3.49 -2.59 9.11
CA LYS A 96 2.33 -2.18 9.89
C LYS A 96 2.76 -1.41 11.15
N GLY A 97 2.03 -0.36 11.48
CA GLY A 97 2.26 0.41 12.70
C GLY A 97 1.07 1.26 13.10
N MET A 98 1.13 1.79 14.33
CA MET A 98 0.21 2.82 14.78
C MET A 98 0.56 4.15 14.12
N ILE A 99 -0.46 4.94 13.82
CA ILE A 99 -0.34 6.32 13.35
C ILE A 99 -0.21 7.21 14.57
N ASP A 100 0.85 8.02 14.64
CA ASP A 100 1.03 8.99 15.70
C ASP A 100 -0.05 10.08 15.67
N LEU A 101 -0.25 10.76 16.80
CA LEU A 101 -1.20 11.87 16.87
C LEU A 101 -0.61 13.11 16.17
N VAL A 102 -1.04 13.36 14.93
CA VAL A 102 -0.58 14.47 14.08
C VAL A 102 -1.78 15.16 13.42
N PHE A 103 -1.67 16.47 13.21
CA PHE A 103 -2.77 17.28 12.68
C PHE A 103 -4.09 17.14 13.47
N GLY A 104 -4.00 16.90 14.78
CA GLY A 104 -5.15 16.71 15.67
C GLY A 104 -5.86 15.36 15.55
N SER A 105 -5.31 14.40 14.78
CA SER A 105 -5.91 13.08 14.54
C SER A 105 -4.85 11.97 14.58
N GLY A 106 -5.24 10.71 14.78
CA GLY A 106 -4.28 9.60 14.87
C GLY A 106 -4.72 8.45 15.78
N GLY A 107 -3.82 7.52 16.02
CA GLY A 107 -4.07 6.31 16.83
C GLY A 107 -4.73 5.16 16.06
N GLY A 108 -4.91 5.29 14.75
CA GLY A 108 -5.28 4.18 13.86
C GLY A 108 -4.08 3.31 13.51
N ILE A 109 -4.33 2.19 12.84
CA ILE A 109 -3.29 1.36 12.24
C ILE A 109 -3.10 1.77 10.76
N GLN A 110 -1.85 1.86 10.33
CA GLN A 110 -1.49 2.01 8.92
C GLN A 110 -0.58 0.89 8.46
N ILE A 111 -0.58 0.68 7.15
CA ILE A 111 0.37 -0.16 6.44
C ILE A 111 1.13 0.73 5.46
N LYS A 112 2.45 0.74 5.59
CA LYS A 112 3.39 1.33 4.64
C LYS A 112 3.85 0.24 3.67
N LEU A 113 3.43 0.37 2.43
CA LEU A 113 3.90 -0.44 1.31
C LEU A 113 5.35 -0.09 0.95
N GLY A 114 6.07 -1.02 0.32
CA GLY A 114 7.45 -0.81 -0.13
C GLY A 114 7.58 0.15 -1.32
N THR A 115 6.49 0.35 -2.06
CA THR A 115 6.36 1.30 -3.17
C THR A 115 4.90 1.75 -3.29
N SER A 116 4.55 2.52 -4.32
CA SER A 116 3.20 3.08 -4.49
C SER A 116 2.15 2.00 -4.73
N VAL A 117 0.91 2.30 -4.33
CA VAL A 117 -0.27 1.45 -4.60
C VAL A 117 -0.37 1.09 -6.08
N SER A 118 -0.15 2.06 -6.97
CA SER A 118 -0.17 1.85 -8.42
C SER A 118 0.87 0.82 -8.91
N TRP A 119 2.01 0.69 -8.26
CA TRP A 119 2.99 -0.34 -8.59
C TRP A 119 2.57 -1.71 -8.07
N TYR A 120 1.95 -1.80 -6.89
CA TYR A 120 1.38 -3.07 -6.42
C TYR A 120 0.27 -3.56 -7.37
N GLU A 121 -0.54 -2.67 -7.93
CA GLU A 121 -1.53 -3.01 -8.95
C GLU A 121 -0.87 -3.48 -10.25
N LYS A 122 0.15 -2.76 -10.75
CA LYS A 122 0.89 -3.16 -11.96
C LYS A 122 1.61 -4.51 -11.81
N LEU A 123 2.08 -4.82 -10.62
CA LEU A 123 2.69 -6.11 -10.29
C LEU A 123 1.65 -7.24 -10.12
N GLY A 124 0.35 -6.93 -10.19
CA GLY A 124 -0.73 -7.92 -10.04
C GLY A 124 -0.92 -8.40 -8.60
N LEU A 125 -0.38 -7.69 -7.61
CA LEU A 125 -0.43 -8.08 -6.20
C LEU A 125 -1.73 -7.63 -5.53
N ILE A 126 -2.25 -6.49 -5.95
CA ILE A 126 -3.51 -5.92 -5.44
C ILE A 126 -4.38 -5.44 -6.59
N LYS A 127 -5.65 -5.18 -6.30
CA LYS A 127 -6.57 -4.55 -7.25
C LYS A 127 -7.53 -3.63 -6.53
N GLU A 128 -7.76 -2.44 -7.07
CA GLU A 128 -8.82 -1.56 -6.59
C GLU A 128 -10.21 -2.20 -6.76
N ILE A 129 -11.02 -2.11 -5.72
CA ILE A 129 -12.41 -2.56 -5.70
C ILE A 129 -13.35 -1.37 -5.51
N LYS A 130 -14.54 -1.47 -6.11
CA LYS A 130 -15.61 -0.48 -5.97
C LYS A 130 -16.39 -0.68 -4.68
#